data_AF-A0A4Q0VSV0-F1
#
_entry.id   AF-A0A4Q0VSV0-F1
#
_cell.length_a   1.000
_cell.length_b   1.000
_cell.length_c   1.000
_cell.angle_alpha   90.00
_cell.angle_beta   90.00
_cell.angle_gamma   90.00
#
_symmetry.space_group_name_H-M   'P 1'
#
loop_
_entity.id
_entity.type
_entity.pdbx_description
1 polymer ?
#
loop_
_entity_poly.entity_id
_entity_poly.type
_entity_poly.pdbx_seq_one_letter_code
_entity_poly.pdbx_strand_id
1 'polypeptide(L)'
;MVRLGGKYLEHLLEVTIRQTINDDNTVGLLYVDKETSDDTELDAVLIRIVKTPEHDTLLHYNNATKSVEYRIVELERISRILVNGQDRRLVEWLINGKIVSEKEESISTLRKEILDKNKRYKIAVEFSRLVRKYTEAKRLFDKGHFLDAFNSILYSLHHLARISVIEHGIYPEVTVWQQVKKLEPEIYKLYDEMVTGEESIEKRIDLLLIALHFAITSKTKTGSSHLIEVMKESDRPWSIEALSGHHSLKEYGDDLVVLLEYLVQKGIIDFVKYETELEGVYFRHYYIK
;
A
#
# COMPACT_ATOMS: atom_id res chain seq x y z
N MET A 1 3.28 30.21 40.40
CA MET A 1 2.29 30.31 39.30
C MET A 1 2.22 28.95 38.63
N VAL A 2 1.02 28.40 38.50
CA VAL A 2 0.77 26.95 38.58
C VAL A 2 1.01 26.22 37.27
N ARG A 3 1.77 25.11 37.31
CA ARG A 3 1.81 24.04 36.30
C ARG A 3 0.45 23.34 36.26
N LEU A 4 -0.54 23.96 35.62
CA LEU A 4 -1.91 23.43 35.50
C LEU A 4 -2.25 22.91 34.10
N GLY A 5 -1.44 23.22 33.08
CA GLY A 5 -1.74 22.86 31.68
C GLY A 5 -1.80 21.35 31.40
N GLY A 6 -1.01 20.54 32.11
CA GLY A 6 -0.95 19.08 31.93
C GLY A 6 -2.27 18.36 32.21
N LYS A 7 -2.87 18.64 33.39
CA LYS A 7 -4.03 17.90 33.91
C LYS A 7 -5.33 18.14 33.14
N TYR A 8 -5.51 19.30 32.51
CA TYR A 8 -6.76 19.61 31.81
C TYR A 8 -6.91 18.84 30.50
N LEU A 9 -5.82 18.60 29.78
CA LEU A 9 -5.86 17.80 28.56
C LEU A 9 -6.12 16.33 28.88
N GLU A 10 -5.43 15.78 29.89
CA GLU A 10 -5.67 14.42 30.36
C GLU A 10 -7.13 14.24 30.80
N HIS A 11 -7.65 15.19 31.58
CA HIS A 11 -9.05 15.18 32.01
C HIS A 11 -10.03 15.31 30.84
N LEU A 12 -9.76 16.20 29.87
CA LEU A 12 -10.56 16.34 28.66
C LEU A 12 -10.60 15.02 27.88
N LEU A 13 -9.44 14.39 27.67
CA LEU A 13 -9.34 13.09 26.99
C LEU A 13 -10.07 12.00 27.77
N GLU A 14 -9.94 11.93 29.08
CA GLU A 14 -10.69 10.97 29.92
C GLU A 14 -12.20 11.16 29.80
N VAL A 15 -12.67 12.41 29.79
CA VAL A 15 -14.09 12.72 29.62
C VAL A 15 -14.55 12.34 28.22
N THR A 16 -13.80 12.72 27.18
CA THR A 16 -14.08 12.37 25.79
C THR A 16 -14.12 10.86 25.59
N ILE A 17 -13.14 10.11 26.13
CA ILE A 17 -13.10 8.64 26.10
C ILE A 17 -14.36 8.06 26.76
N ARG A 18 -14.70 8.53 27.97
CA ARG A 18 -15.90 8.04 28.70
C ARG A 18 -17.20 8.32 27.94
N GLN A 19 -17.35 9.52 27.39
CA GLN A 19 -18.52 9.86 26.58
C GLN A 19 -18.59 8.99 25.32
N THR A 20 -17.46 8.80 24.65
CA THR A 20 -17.34 8.03 23.42
C THR A 20 -17.68 6.55 23.62
N ILE A 21 -17.21 5.93 24.71
CA ILE A 21 -17.48 4.53 25.03
C ILE A 21 -18.98 4.27 25.22
N ASN A 22 -19.69 5.22 25.82
CA ASN A 22 -21.12 5.11 26.12
C ASN A 22 -22.02 5.50 24.94
N ASP A 23 -21.46 6.01 23.84
CA ASP A 23 -22.23 6.39 22.66
C ASP A 23 -22.56 5.15 21.83
N ASP A 24 -23.85 4.96 21.52
CA ASP A 24 -24.37 3.84 20.73
C ASP A 24 -23.82 3.81 19.31
N ASN A 25 -23.53 4.97 18.70
CA ASN A 25 -22.94 5.07 17.37
C ASN A 25 -21.45 4.68 17.35
N THR A 26 -20.77 4.71 18.49
CA THR A 26 -19.36 4.30 18.57
C THR A 26 -19.24 2.78 18.44
N VAL A 27 -18.43 2.34 17.46
CA VAL A 27 -18.01 0.95 17.25
C VAL A 27 -16.77 0.63 18.07
N GLY A 28 -15.85 1.59 18.16
CA GLY A 28 -14.64 1.41 18.91
C GLY A 28 -13.80 2.67 18.99
N LEU A 29 -12.77 2.59 19.83
CA LEU A 29 -11.87 3.68 20.12
C LEU A 29 -10.44 3.16 20.12
N LEU A 30 -9.59 3.80 19.33
CA LEU A 30 -8.20 3.44 19.15
C LEU A 30 -7.30 4.58 19.60
N TYR A 31 -6.26 4.27 20.36
CA TYR A 31 -5.24 5.23 20.77
C TYR A 31 -3.91 4.86 20.14
N VAL A 32 -3.28 5.78 19.43
CA VAL A 32 -1.96 5.63 18.85
C VAL A 32 -1.04 6.61 19.55
N ASP A 33 0.04 6.08 20.13
CA ASP A 33 1.10 6.92 20.68
C ASP A 33 2.16 7.18 19.62
N LYS A 34 2.74 8.37 19.61
CA LYS A 34 3.86 8.71 18.72
C LYS A 34 5.06 7.79 18.93
N GLU A 35 5.25 7.24 20.13
CA GLU A 35 6.28 6.23 20.38
C GLU A 35 5.99 4.88 19.70
N THR A 36 4.73 4.62 19.33
CA THR A 36 4.27 3.35 18.77
C THR A 36 3.95 3.41 17.27
N SER A 37 3.99 4.59 16.66
CA SER A 37 3.77 4.78 15.22
C SER A 37 4.53 6.02 14.77
N ASP A 38 5.41 5.85 13.78
CA ASP A 38 6.20 6.92 13.17
C ASP A 38 5.35 7.86 12.28
N ASP A 39 4.05 7.59 12.18
CA ASP A 39 3.10 8.15 11.21
C ASP A 39 2.24 9.29 11.78
N THR A 40 2.52 9.75 13.01
CA THR A 40 1.82 10.87 13.65
C THR A 40 2.75 12.06 13.92
N GLU A 41 2.30 13.26 13.55
CA GLU A 41 3.00 14.51 13.86
C GLU A 41 2.79 14.92 15.33
N LEU A 42 1.59 14.65 15.87
CA LEU A 42 1.21 14.93 17.25
C LEU A 42 1.60 13.79 18.20
N ASP A 43 1.66 14.08 19.50
CA ASP A 43 2.14 13.13 20.52
C ASP A 43 1.21 11.93 20.69
N ALA A 44 -0.08 12.08 20.33
CA ALA A 44 -1.00 10.95 20.23
C ALA A 44 -2.13 11.19 19.23
N VAL A 45 -2.75 10.11 18.78
CA VAL A 45 -3.97 10.12 17.96
C VAL A 45 -5.03 9.26 18.65
N LEU A 46 -6.23 9.83 18.85
CA LEU A 46 -7.41 9.13 19.35
C LEU A 46 -8.43 9.03 18.21
N ILE A 47 -8.67 7.81 17.74
CA ILE A 47 -9.57 7.53 16.61
C ILE A 47 -10.84 6.89 17.12
N ARG A 48 -11.94 7.62 17.01
CA ARG A 48 -13.28 7.11 17.26
C ARG A 48 -13.85 6.54 15.96
N ILE A 49 -14.18 5.26 15.97
CA ILE A 49 -14.79 4.57 14.83
C ILE A 49 -16.30 4.52 15.07
N VAL A 50 -17.10 4.96 14.09
CA VAL A 50 -18.56 5.06 14.19
C VAL A 50 -19.29 4.23 13.13
N LYS A 51 -20.52 3.79 13.45
CA LYS A 51 -21.36 2.98 12.53
C LYS A 51 -21.97 3.86 11.45
N THR A 52 -22.62 4.94 11.84
CA THR A 52 -23.28 5.87 10.92
C THR A 52 -22.46 7.14 10.74
N PRO A 53 -22.48 7.72 9.52
CA PRO A 53 -21.88 9.01 9.23
C PRO A 53 -22.20 10.06 10.28
N GLU A 54 -21.15 10.62 10.86
CA GLU A 54 -21.19 11.82 11.69
C GLU A 54 -20.34 12.88 10.99
N HIS A 55 -20.49 14.16 11.33
CA HIS A 55 -19.60 15.18 10.77
C HIS A 55 -18.15 14.77 11.01
N ASP A 56 -17.38 14.62 9.91
CA ASP A 56 -15.95 14.31 9.92
C ASP A 56 -15.26 15.32 10.86
N THR A 57 -15.03 14.89 12.10
CA THR A 57 -14.51 15.73 13.17
C THR A 57 -13.05 15.42 13.27
N LEU A 58 -12.23 16.40 12.92
CA LEU A 58 -10.79 16.41 13.14
C LEU A 58 -10.46 17.57 14.07
N LEU A 59 -10.09 17.26 15.31
CA LEU A 59 -9.76 18.24 16.33
C LEU A 59 -8.33 18.03 16.79
N HIS A 60 -7.59 19.12 16.92
CA HIS A 60 -6.28 19.12 17.54
C HIS A 60 -6.37 19.74 18.92
N TYR A 61 -5.99 18.98 19.93
CA TYR A 61 -5.82 19.46 21.28
C TYR A 61 -4.34 19.69 21.55
N ASN A 62 -4.02 20.74 22.28
CA ASN A 62 -2.65 21.04 22.67
C ASN A 62 -2.64 21.60 24.10
N ASN A 63 -1.66 21.18 24.88
CA ASN A 63 -1.25 21.87 26.09
C ASN A 63 0.27 22.10 26.07
N ALA A 64 0.80 22.68 27.14
CA ALA A 64 2.21 23.04 27.24
C ALA A 64 3.21 21.88 27.02
N THR A 65 2.78 20.62 27.08
CA THR A 65 3.67 19.44 27.01
C THR A 65 3.20 18.34 26.07
N LYS A 66 1.96 18.37 25.59
CA LYS A 66 1.34 17.29 24.81
C LYS A 66 0.35 17.82 23.79
N SER A 67 0.33 17.18 22.64
CA SER A 67 -0.55 17.43 21.51
C SER A 67 -1.28 16.15 21.11
N VAL A 68 -2.58 16.23 20.83
CA VAL A 68 -3.41 15.07 20.52
C VAL A 68 -4.33 15.36 19.35
N GLU A 69 -4.34 14.48 18.35
CA GLU A 69 -5.36 14.46 17.30
C GLU A 69 -6.55 13.64 17.80
N TYR A 70 -7.76 14.18 17.73
CA TYR A 70 -8.98 13.42 17.85
C TYR A 70 -9.68 13.40 16.50
N ARG A 71 -9.97 12.20 16.01
CA ARG A 71 -10.61 12.00 14.72
C ARG A 71 -11.79 11.03 14.83
N ILE A 72 -12.88 11.37 14.16
CA ILE A 72 -13.99 10.44 13.91
C ILE A 72 -13.84 9.83 12.52
N VAL A 73 -14.00 8.52 12.42
CA VAL A 73 -13.93 7.78 11.15
C VAL A 73 -15.08 6.78 11.05
N GLU A 74 -15.77 6.77 9.91
CA GLU A 74 -16.82 5.80 9.63
C GLU A 74 -16.25 4.40 9.36
N LEU A 75 -16.91 3.38 9.90
CA LEU A 75 -16.54 1.98 9.66
C LEU A 75 -16.56 1.62 8.16
N GLU A 76 -17.60 2.04 7.43
CA GLU A 76 -17.70 1.78 5.98
C GLU A 76 -16.60 2.48 5.18
N ARG A 77 -16.17 3.67 5.63
CA ARG A 77 -15.02 4.37 5.03
C ARG A 77 -13.74 3.57 5.22
N ILE A 78 -13.52 2.98 6.40
CA ILE A 78 -12.40 2.08 6.65
C ILE A 78 -12.46 0.90 5.68
N SER A 79 -13.60 0.21 5.57
CA SER A 79 -13.74 -0.92 4.64
C SER A 79 -13.40 -0.53 3.20
N ARG A 80 -13.86 0.63 2.71
CA ARG A 80 -13.49 1.16 1.39
C ARG A 80 -12.00 1.46 1.26
N ILE A 81 -11.39 2.08 2.27
CA ILE A 81 -9.95 2.35 2.34
C ILE A 81 -9.16 1.06 2.25
N LEU A 82 -9.58 0.02 2.97
CA LEU A 82 -8.93 -1.28 2.93
C LEU A 82 -9.01 -1.90 1.54
N VAL A 83 -10.15 -1.78 0.85
CA VAL A 83 -10.31 -2.25 -0.54
C VAL A 83 -9.41 -1.45 -1.48
N ASN A 84 -9.42 -0.12 -1.36
CA ASN A 84 -8.82 0.81 -2.32
C ASN A 84 -7.35 1.16 -2.05
N GLY A 85 -6.77 0.61 -0.98
CA GLY A 85 -5.39 0.89 -0.55
C GLY A 85 -5.09 2.36 -0.25
N GLN A 86 -6.11 3.20 -0.08
CA GLN A 86 -5.98 4.63 0.20
C GLN A 86 -5.77 4.88 1.70
N ASP A 87 -5.19 6.03 2.08
CA ASP A 87 -4.97 6.42 3.49
C ASP A 87 -4.19 5.38 4.33
N ARG A 88 -2.95 5.10 3.91
CA ARG A 88 -2.04 4.13 4.56
C ARG A 88 -1.83 4.41 6.05
N ARG A 89 -1.84 5.69 6.43
CA ARG A 89 -1.67 6.15 7.80
C ARG A 89 -2.80 5.63 8.70
N LEU A 90 -4.06 5.74 8.25
CA LEU A 90 -5.18 5.17 8.98
C LEU A 90 -5.06 3.65 9.12
N VAL A 91 -4.58 2.95 8.09
CA VAL A 91 -4.35 1.49 8.16
C VAL A 91 -3.23 1.15 9.15
N GLU A 92 -2.14 1.90 9.16
CA GLU A 92 -1.05 1.71 10.13
C GLU A 92 -1.55 1.92 11.56
N TRP A 93 -2.32 3.00 11.79
CA TRP A 93 -2.97 3.24 13.08
C TRP A 93 -3.87 2.08 13.48
N LEU A 94 -4.73 1.59 12.57
CA LEU A 94 -5.61 0.46 12.82
C LEU A 94 -4.84 -0.80 13.23
N ILE A 95 -3.67 -1.07 12.65
CA ILE A 95 -2.85 -2.25 12.98
C ILE A 95 -2.10 -2.06 14.31
N ASN A 96 -1.41 -0.93 14.48
CA ASN A 96 -0.44 -0.71 15.56
C ASN A 96 -1.04 -0.06 16.81
N GLY A 97 -2.18 0.62 16.68
CA GLY A 97 -2.81 1.33 17.79
C GLY A 97 -3.22 0.43 18.95
N LYS A 98 -3.38 1.00 20.13
CA LYS A 98 -3.98 0.32 21.28
C LYS A 98 -5.50 0.43 21.20
N ILE A 99 -6.19 -0.70 21.24
CA ILE A 99 -7.66 -0.73 21.37
C ILE A 99 -8.00 -0.27 22.79
N VAL A 100 -8.64 0.90 22.89
CA VAL A 100 -9.13 1.45 24.17
C VAL A 100 -10.49 0.85 24.50
N SER A 101 -11.34 0.68 23.48
CA SER A 101 -12.63 -0.01 23.56
C SER A 101 -13.06 -0.50 22.19
N GLU A 102 -13.83 -1.58 22.14
CA GLU A 102 -14.49 -2.03 20.92
C GLU A 102 -15.80 -2.75 21.26
N LYS A 103 -16.79 -2.65 20.37
CA LYS A 103 -18.03 -3.43 20.40
C LYS A 103 -17.91 -4.60 19.43
N GLU A 104 -18.37 -5.77 19.83
CA GLU A 104 -18.48 -6.96 18.96
C GLU A 104 -17.16 -7.32 18.24
N GLU A 105 -16.00 -7.11 18.88
CA GLU A 105 -14.67 -7.36 18.29
C GLU A 105 -14.46 -6.66 16.93
N SER A 106 -15.10 -5.52 16.70
CA SER A 106 -15.11 -4.87 15.38
C SER A 106 -13.71 -4.44 14.91
N ILE A 107 -12.90 -3.85 15.79
CA ILE A 107 -11.53 -3.42 15.43
C ILE A 107 -10.63 -4.64 15.27
N SER A 108 -10.77 -5.60 16.16
CA SER A 108 -10.07 -6.88 16.08
C SER A 108 -10.37 -7.63 14.78
N THR A 109 -11.61 -7.60 14.31
CA THR A 109 -12.04 -8.19 13.03
C THR A 109 -11.44 -7.42 11.85
N LEU A 110 -11.49 -6.08 11.85
CA LEU A 110 -10.83 -5.27 10.83
C LEU A 110 -9.33 -5.58 10.74
N ARG A 111 -8.63 -5.72 11.88
CA ARG A 111 -7.21 -6.11 11.90
C ARG A 111 -6.98 -7.45 11.24
N LYS A 112 -7.80 -8.45 11.59
CA LYS A 112 -7.75 -9.76 10.95
C LYS A 112 -7.97 -9.61 9.46
N GLU A 113 -8.99 -8.89 8.98
CA GLU A 113 -9.20 -8.66 7.56
C GLU A 113 -8.01 -7.97 6.86
N ILE A 114 -7.41 -6.96 7.51
CA ILE A 114 -6.23 -6.26 6.99
C ILE A 114 -5.07 -7.22 6.83
N LEU A 115 -4.86 -8.13 7.79
CA LEU A 115 -3.76 -9.10 7.78
C LEU A 115 -4.08 -10.30 6.86
N ASP A 116 -5.30 -10.84 6.92
CA ASP A 116 -5.82 -12.00 6.20
C ASP A 116 -6.14 -11.73 4.74
N LYS A 117 -6.30 -10.46 4.32
CA LYS A 117 -6.42 -10.11 2.90
C LYS A 117 -5.33 -10.83 2.11
N ASN A 118 -5.78 -11.65 1.16
CA ASN A 118 -5.00 -12.69 0.49
C ASN A 118 -3.60 -12.16 0.18
N LYS A 119 -2.59 -12.70 0.87
CA LYS A 119 -1.18 -12.38 0.67
C LYS A 119 -0.79 -12.35 -0.81
N ARG A 120 -1.32 -13.29 -1.61
CA ARG A 120 -1.10 -13.36 -3.07
C ARG A 120 -1.59 -12.12 -3.79
N TYR A 121 -2.77 -11.62 -3.43
CA TYR A 121 -3.34 -10.40 -3.98
C TYR A 121 -2.48 -9.17 -3.68
N LYS A 122 -2.09 -8.98 -2.41
CA LYS A 122 -1.24 -7.84 -2.01
C LYS A 122 0.12 -7.85 -2.73
N ILE A 123 0.75 -9.03 -2.79
CA ILE A 123 2.00 -9.22 -3.54
C ILE A 123 1.79 -8.85 -5.00
N ALA A 124 0.67 -9.27 -5.61
CA ALA A 124 0.45 -9.04 -7.03
C ALA A 124 0.18 -7.56 -7.38
N VAL A 125 -0.55 -6.83 -6.52
CA VAL A 125 -0.73 -5.38 -6.67
C VAL A 125 0.60 -4.65 -6.55
N GLU A 126 1.40 -4.92 -5.51
CA GLU A 126 2.72 -4.30 -5.37
C GLU A 126 3.69 -4.72 -6.49
N PHE A 127 3.59 -5.95 -6.98
CA PHE A 127 4.37 -6.43 -8.12
C PHE A 127 4.04 -5.69 -9.42
N SER A 128 2.76 -5.40 -9.69
CA SER A 128 2.36 -4.59 -10.85
C SER A 128 3.00 -3.20 -10.84
N ARG A 129 3.02 -2.54 -9.66
CA ARG A 129 3.65 -1.24 -9.45
C ARG A 129 5.17 -1.29 -9.57
N LEU A 130 5.79 -2.33 -9.01
CA LEU A 130 7.22 -2.62 -9.18
C LEU A 130 7.58 -2.73 -10.66
N VAL A 131 6.89 -3.58 -11.42
CA VAL A 131 7.14 -3.78 -12.86
C VAL A 131 6.97 -2.47 -13.62
N ARG A 132 5.91 -1.71 -13.36
CA ARG A 132 5.68 -0.43 -14.02
C ARG A 132 6.81 0.56 -13.75
N LYS A 133 7.19 0.75 -12.48
CA LYS A 133 8.24 1.71 -12.11
C LYS A 133 9.61 1.30 -12.62
N TYR A 134 9.91 0.02 -12.66
CA TYR A 134 11.10 -0.50 -13.33
C TYR A 134 11.10 -0.20 -14.83
N THR A 135 10.00 -0.48 -15.53
CA THR A 135 9.89 -0.22 -16.98
C THR A 135 9.98 1.28 -17.29
N GLU A 136 9.39 2.12 -16.45
CA GLU A 136 9.52 3.58 -16.54
C GLU A 136 10.97 4.04 -16.34
N ALA A 137 11.63 3.55 -15.29
CA ALA A 137 13.04 3.83 -15.00
C ALA A 137 13.95 3.46 -16.18
N LYS A 138 13.79 2.24 -16.71
CA LYS A 138 14.56 1.76 -17.86
C LYS A 138 14.37 2.66 -19.08
N ARG A 139 13.12 3.00 -19.42
CA ARG A 139 12.81 3.87 -20.57
C ARG A 139 13.41 5.27 -20.41
N LEU A 140 13.43 5.82 -19.21
CA LEU A 140 13.99 7.15 -18.93
C LEU A 140 15.52 7.11 -18.99
N PHE A 141 16.13 6.05 -18.45
CA PHE A 141 17.57 5.81 -18.51
C PHE A 141 18.05 5.70 -19.95
N ASP A 142 17.39 4.88 -20.78
CA ASP A 142 17.72 4.68 -22.20
C ASP A 142 17.65 6.00 -23.01
N LYS A 143 16.90 7.00 -22.52
CA LYS A 143 16.78 8.34 -23.12
C LYS A 143 17.72 9.39 -22.52
N GLY A 144 18.58 9.00 -21.56
CA GLY A 144 19.50 9.90 -20.87
C GLY A 144 18.84 10.78 -19.79
N HIS A 145 17.59 10.53 -19.41
CA HIS A 145 16.88 11.26 -18.36
C HIS A 145 17.20 10.67 -16.98
N PHE A 146 18.45 10.79 -16.54
CA PHE A 146 18.96 10.08 -15.36
C PHE A 146 18.30 10.50 -14.04
N LEU A 147 17.96 11.78 -13.85
CA LEU A 147 17.30 12.24 -12.63
C LEU A 147 15.86 11.71 -12.50
N ASP A 148 15.14 11.58 -13.62
CA ASP A 148 13.79 11.00 -13.63
C ASP A 148 13.83 9.47 -13.48
N ALA A 149 14.83 8.83 -14.10
CA ALA A 149 15.10 7.40 -13.93
C ALA A 149 15.45 7.07 -12.47
N PHE A 150 16.24 7.91 -11.80
CA PHE A 150 16.56 7.81 -10.37
C PHE A 150 15.30 7.74 -9.51
N ASN A 151 14.38 8.69 -9.68
CA ASN A 151 13.11 8.70 -8.94
C ASN A 151 12.30 7.42 -9.18
N SER A 152 12.23 6.98 -10.44
CA SER A 152 11.49 5.77 -10.81
C SER A 152 12.11 4.51 -10.20
N ILE A 153 13.45 4.41 -10.12
CA ILE A 153 14.14 3.31 -9.42
C ILE A 153 13.82 3.30 -7.94
N LEU A 154 13.83 4.45 -7.26
CA LEU A 154 13.51 4.49 -5.83
C LEU A 154 12.10 3.96 -5.55
N TYR A 155 11.11 4.34 -6.37
CA TYR A 155 9.77 3.78 -6.26
C TYR A 155 9.74 2.28 -6.54
N SER A 156 10.46 1.81 -7.57
CA SER A 156 10.59 0.39 -7.89
C SER A 156 11.15 -0.40 -6.69
N LEU A 157 12.25 0.08 -6.08
CA LEU A 157 12.85 -0.50 -4.88
C LEU A 157 11.88 -0.50 -3.69
N HIS A 158 11.10 0.57 -3.53
CA HIS A 158 10.11 0.65 -2.45
C HIS A 158 8.98 -0.37 -2.61
N HIS A 159 8.50 -0.63 -3.83
CA HIS A 159 7.54 -1.71 -4.08
C HIS A 159 8.15 -3.10 -3.85
N LEU A 160 9.41 -3.30 -4.25
CA LEU A 160 10.13 -4.54 -3.96
C LEU A 160 10.27 -4.78 -2.45
N ALA A 161 10.60 -3.74 -1.68
CA ALA A 161 10.66 -3.76 -0.23
C ALA A 161 9.30 -4.19 0.39
N ARG A 162 8.19 -3.60 -0.07
CA ARG A 162 6.85 -3.95 0.40
C ARG A 162 6.50 -5.40 0.10
N ILE A 163 6.84 -5.91 -1.09
CA ILE A 163 6.65 -7.32 -1.44
C ILE A 163 7.40 -8.23 -0.47
N SER A 164 8.67 -7.93 -0.18
CA SER A 164 9.49 -8.70 0.77
C SER A 164 8.84 -8.78 2.16
N VAL A 165 8.35 -7.65 2.69
CA VAL A 165 7.67 -7.63 3.99
C VAL A 165 6.38 -8.47 3.97
N ILE A 166 5.57 -8.35 2.91
CA ILE A 166 4.34 -9.15 2.75
C ILE A 166 4.67 -10.65 2.62
N GLU A 167 5.76 -11.01 1.94
CA GLU A 167 6.24 -12.38 1.81
C GLU A 167 6.58 -13.02 3.16
N HIS A 168 6.95 -12.22 4.15
CA HIS A 168 7.18 -12.66 5.53
C HIS A 168 5.90 -12.67 6.40
N GLY A 169 4.74 -12.35 5.82
CA GLY A 169 3.46 -12.30 6.55
C GLY A 169 3.31 -11.05 7.43
N ILE A 170 4.12 -10.03 7.18
CA ILE A 170 4.13 -8.78 7.93
C ILE A 170 3.45 -7.69 7.08
N TYR A 171 2.82 -6.72 7.72
CA TYR A 171 2.28 -5.54 7.04
C TYR A 171 3.39 -4.53 6.73
N PRO A 172 3.53 -4.04 5.49
CA PRO A 172 4.50 -3.00 5.16
C PRO A 172 4.12 -1.65 5.79
N GLU A 173 4.87 -1.25 6.80
CA GLU A 173 4.73 0.04 7.51
C GLU A 173 5.28 1.19 6.65
N VAL A 174 5.03 2.44 7.06
CA VAL A 174 5.61 3.60 6.38
C VAL A 174 7.15 3.59 6.45
N THR A 175 7.71 3.12 7.56
CA THR A 175 9.16 2.92 7.73
C THR A 175 9.65 1.55 7.21
N VAL A 176 9.08 1.06 6.10
CA VAL A 176 9.33 -0.26 5.48
C VAL A 176 10.82 -0.65 5.40
N TRP A 177 11.73 0.30 5.20
CA TRP A 177 13.17 0.04 5.13
C TRP A 177 13.76 -0.48 6.44
N GLN A 178 13.21 -0.12 7.60
CA GLN A 178 13.60 -0.70 8.89
C GLN A 178 13.19 -2.18 8.98
N GLN A 179 12.02 -2.52 8.44
CA GLN A 179 11.54 -3.90 8.35
C GLN A 179 12.44 -4.71 7.40
N VAL A 180 12.68 -4.20 6.19
CA VAL A 180 13.49 -4.87 5.16
C VAL A 180 14.94 -5.05 5.59
N LYS A 181 15.54 -4.07 6.28
CA LYS A 181 16.91 -4.19 6.81
C LYS A 181 17.10 -5.43 7.69
N LYS A 182 16.04 -5.88 8.39
CA LYS A 182 16.06 -7.08 9.23
C LYS A 182 15.69 -8.35 8.45
N LEU A 183 14.75 -8.24 7.50
CA LEU A 183 14.17 -9.38 6.78
C LEU A 183 14.98 -9.79 5.54
N GLU A 184 15.32 -8.82 4.69
CA GLU A 184 16.08 -9.01 3.44
C GLU A 184 17.14 -7.89 3.30
N PRO A 185 18.27 -7.99 4.04
CA PRO A 185 19.33 -6.98 4.05
C PRO A 185 19.92 -6.70 2.66
N GLU A 186 19.86 -7.65 1.74
CA GLU A 186 20.31 -7.52 0.36
C GLU A 186 19.49 -6.48 -0.40
N ILE A 187 18.17 -6.45 -0.22
CA ILE A 187 17.28 -5.43 -0.82
C ILE A 187 17.56 -4.06 -0.19
N TYR A 188 17.76 -4.00 1.13
CA TYR A 188 18.13 -2.75 1.80
C TYR A 188 19.44 -2.18 1.22
N LYS A 189 20.43 -3.04 0.99
CA LYS A 189 21.72 -2.63 0.42
C LYS A 189 21.59 -2.02 -0.99
N LEU A 190 20.65 -2.49 -1.81
CA LEU A 190 20.36 -1.88 -3.12
C LEU A 190 19.93 -0.42 -2.96
N TYR A 191 19.03 -0.13 -2.01
CA TYR A 191 18.60 1.24 -1.72
C TYR A 191 19.74 2.09 -1.14
N ASP A 192 20.50 1.53 -0.21
CA ASP A 192 21.64 2.21 0.41
C ASP A 192 22.69 2.61 -0.63
N GLU A 193 23.10 1.68 -1.51
CA GLU A 193 24.04 1.94 -2.61
C GLU A 193 23.49 3.00 -3.59
N MET A 194 22.19 2.95 -3.88
CA MET A 194 21.54 3.93 -4.74
C MET A 194 21.64 5.36 -4.18
N VAL A 195 21.62 5.52 -2.85
CA VAL A 195 21.65 6.84 -2.19
C VAL A 195 23.07 7.29 -1.88
N THR A 196 23.89 6.40 -1.31
CA THR A 196 25.19 6.74 -0.71
C THR A 196 26.39 6.41 -1.61
N GLY A 197 26.20 5.64 -2.68
CA GLY A 197 27.29 5.20 -3.55
C GLY A 197 28.03 6.37 -4.20
N GLU A 198 29.36 6.23 -4.28
CA GLU A 198 30.29 7.25 -4.80
C GLU A 198 30.30 7.34 -6.33
N GLU A 199 29.74 6.33 -7.00
CA GLU A 199 29.64 6.26 -8.46
C GLU A 199 28.69 7.32 -9.04
N SER A 200 28.86 7.63 -10.33
CA SER A 200 27.94 8.54 -11.03
C SER A 200 26.50 8.02 -10.95
N ILE A 201 25.54 8.95 -10.97
CA ILE A 201 24.11 8.59 -10.92
C ILE A 201 23.73 7.63 -12.05
N GLU A 202 24.29 7.81 -13.24
CA GLU A 202 24.11 6.93 -14.39
C GLU A 202 24.53 5.50 -14.06
N LYS A 203 25.74 5.31 -13.53
CA LYS A 203 26.28 3.98 -13.24
C LYS A 203 25.56 3.30 -12.09
N ARG A 204 25.13 4.06 -11.07
CA ARG A 204 24.27 3.53 -10.01
C ARG A 204 22.92 3.06 -10.57
N ILE A 205 22.26 3.88 -11.39
CA ILE A 205 20.99 3.51 -12.03
C ILE A 205 21.15 2.22 -12.86
N ASP A 206 22.20 2.13 -13.68
CA ASP A 206 22.45 0.96 -14.54
C ASP A 206 22.60 -0.33 -13.74
N LEU A 207 23.44 -0.31 -12.69
CA LEU A 207 23.63 -1.46 -11.80
C LEU A 207 22.32 -1.85 -11.10
N LEU A 208 21.54 -0.87 -10.65
CA LEU A 208 20.26 -1.12 -9.98
C LEU A 208 19.19 -1.64 -10.95
N LEU A 209 19.19 -1.24 -12.22
CA LEU A 209 18.32 -1.82 -13.24
C LEU A 209 18.60 -3.31 -13.43
N ILE A 210 19.87 -3.73 -13.41
CA ILE A 210 20.25 -5.14 -13.50
C ILE A 210 19.73 -5.91 -12.29
N ALA A 211 19.98 -5.40 -11.08
CA ALA A 211 19.53 -6.04 -9.84
C ALA A 211 18.00 -6.16 -9.76
N LEU A 212 17.28 -5.07 -10.08
CA LEU A 212 15.82 -5.07 -10.13
C LEU A 212 15.27 -6.01 -11.20
N HIS A 213 15.93 -6.12 -12.36
CA HIS A 213 15.50 -7.07 -13.40
C HIS A 213 15.53 -8.52 -12.89
N PHE A 214 16.59 -8.89 -12.17
CA PHE A 214 16.72 -10.19 -11.54
C PHE A 214 15.63 -10.42 -10.49
N ALA A 215 15.44 -9.45 -9.58
CA ALA A 215 14.41 -9.52 -8.54
C ALA A 215 12.99 -9.63 -9.10
N ILE A 216 12.66 -8.86 -10.14
CA ILE A 216 11.37 -8.92 -10.82
C ILE A 216 11.17 -10.29 -11.48
N THR A 217 12.20 -10.80 -12.15
CA THR A 217 12.14 -12.10 -12.82
C THR A 217 11.97 -13.25 -11.81
N SER A 218 12.71 -13.24 -10.70
CA SER A 218 12.60 -14.28 -9.66
C SER A 218 11.23 -14.27 -8.97
N LYS A 219 10.61 -13.10 -8.81
CA LYS A 219 9.29 -12.94 -8.20
C LYS A 219 8.12 -12.98 -9.20
N THR A 220 8.35 -13.21 -10.49
CA THR A 220 7.28 -13.17 -11.51
C THR A 220 6.15 -14.15 -11.23
N LYS A 221 6.47 -15.39 -10.83
CA LYS A 221 5.47 -16.43 -10.59
C LYS A 221 4.55 -16.06 -9.42
N THR A 222 5.12 -15.60 -8.30
CA THR A 222 4.34 -15.19 -7.13
C THR A 222 3.61 -13.86 -7.39
N GLY A 223 4.30 -12.89 -7.99
CA GLY A 223 3.82 -11.57 -8.35
C GLY A 223 2.69 -11.53 -9.37
N SER A 224 2.60 -12.50 -10.28
CA SER A 224 1.50 -12.58 -11.25
C SER A 224 0.38 -13.54 -10.85
N SER A 225 0.56 -14.31 -9.76
CA SER A 225 -0.33 -15.43 -9.42
C SER A 225 -1.81 -15.06 -9.35
N HIS A 226 -2.13 -13.92 -8.73
CA HIS A 226 -3.51 -13.44 -8.60
C HIS A 226 -4.13 -13.06 -9.95
N LEU A 227 -3.41 -12.35 -10.83
CA LEU A 227 -3.90 -12.01 -12.17
C LEU A 227 -4.14 -13.28 -13.00
N ILE A 228 -3.22 -14.24 -12.92
CA ILE A 228 -3.34 -15.53 -13.60
C ILE A 228 -4.53 -16.33 -13.04
N GLU A 229 -4.81 -16.27 -11.75
CA GLU A 229 -5.99 -16.91 -11.13
C GLU A 229 -7.29 -16.32 -11.69
N VAL A 230 -7.40 -14.98 -11.75
CA VAL A 230 -8.56 -14.30 -12.35
C VAL A 230 -8.72 -14.65 -13.82
N MET A 231 -7.63 -14.63 -14.59
CA MET A 231 -7.71 -14.95 -16.03
C MET A 231 -8.14 -16.39 -16.31
N LYS A 232 -7.94 -17.33 -15.36
CA LYS A 232 -8.42 -18.72 -15.46
C LYS A 232 -9.92 -18.90 -15.21
N GLU A 233 -10.62 -17.85 -14.76
CA GLU A 233 -12.07 -17.90 -14.56
C GLU A 233 -12.85 -18.00 -15.87
N SER A 234 -12.20 -17.74 -17.02
CA SER A 234 -12.78 -17.83 -18.35
C SER A 234 -11.84 -18.55 -19.32
N ASP A 235 -12.39 -19.50 -20.08
CA ASP A 235 -11.68 -20.15 -21.20
C ASP A 235 -11.53 -19.25 -22.43
N ARG A 236 -12.21 -18.09 -22.45
CA ARG A 236 -12.13 -17.12 -23.56
C ARG A 236 -11.04 -16.07 -23.31
N PRO A 237 -10.35 -15.59 -24.37
CA PRO A 237 -9.44 -14.47 -24.25
C PRO A 237 -10.12 -13.21 -23.70
N TRP A 238 -9.42 -12.50 -22.83
CA TRP A 238 -9.90 -11.32 -22.12
C TRP A 238 -9.56 -10.04 -22.86
N SER A 239 -10.53 -9.14 -23.03
CA SER A 239 -10.21 -7.75 -23.42
C SER A 239 -9.58 -7.01 -22.24
N ILE A 240 -8.83 -5.94 -22.52
CA ILE A 240 -8.32 -5.07 -21.45
C ILE A 240 -9.46 -4.43 -20.65
N GLU A 241 -10.55 -4.05 -21.32
CA GLU A 241 -11.75 -3.50 -20.67
C GLU A 241 -12.35 -4.48 -19.66
N ALA A 242 -12.48 -5.76 -20.03
CA ALA A 242 -13.01 -6.79 -19.15
C ALA A 242 -12.10 -7.03 -17.94
N LEU A 243 -10.77 -7.04 -18.12
CA LEU A 243 -9.83 -7.20 -17.00
C LEU A 243 -9.85 -5.97 -16.08
N SER A 244 -9.80 -4.76 -16.64
CA SER A 244 -9.87 -3.51 -15.87
C SER A 244 -11.20 -3.34 -15.13
N GLY A 245 -12.30 -3.85 -15.70
CA GLY A 245 -13.62 -3.87 -15.06
C GLY A 245 -13.81 -4.96 -14.02
N HIS A 246 -12.90 -5.95 -13.94
CA HIS A 246 -13.02 -7.08 -13.03
C HIS A 246 -12.88 -6.63 -11.57
N HIS A 247 -13.84 -7.01 -10.72
CA HIS A 247 -13.87 -6.56 -9.32
C HIS A 247 -12.60 -6.91 -8.53
N SER A 248 -12.02 -8.10 -8.78
CA SER A 248 -10.76 -8.53 -8.16
C SER A 248 -9.52 -7.78 -8.65
N LEU A 249 -9.58 -7.06 -9.78
CA LEU A 249 -8.43 -6.39 -10.39
C LEU A 249 -8.45 -4.86 -10.25
N LYS A 250 -9.46 -4.29 -9.59
CA LYS A 250 -9.63 -2.83 -9.45
C LYS A 250 -8.38 -2.10 -8.94
N GLU A 251 -7.67 -2.69 -7.97
CA GLU A 251 -6.50 -2.07 -7.34
C GLU A 251 -5.23 -2.07 -8.19
N TYR A 252 -5.21 -2.84 -9.28
CA TYR A 252 -4.12 -2.75 -10.24
C TYR A 252 -4.15 -1.41 -10.98
N GLY A 253 -5.34 -0.81 -11.14
CA GLY A 253 -5.52 0.44 -11.87
C GLY A 253 -4.80 0.44 -13.23
N ASP A 254 -4.07 1.51 -13.51
CA ASP A 254 -3.29 1.65 -14.75
C ASP A 254 -2.06 0.73 -14.82
N ASP A 255 -1.63 0.17 -13.67
CA ASP A 255 -0.47 -0.72 -13.61
C ASP A 255 -0.75 -2.08 -14.29
N LEU A 256 -2.03 -2.44 -14.45
CA LEU A 256 -2.48 -3.68 -15.09
C LEU A 256 -1.96 -3.82 -16.52
N VAL A 257 -2.04 -2.75 -17.31
CA VAL A 257 -1.63 -2.77 -18.73
C VAL A 257 -0.14 -3.10 -18.84
N VAL A 258 0.68 -2.45 -18.02
CA VAL A 258 2.14 -2.65 -18.04
C VAL A 258 2.51 -4.05 -17.56
N LEU A 259 1.79 -4.58 -16.56
CA LEU A 259 1.96 -5.96 -16.12
C LEU A 259 1.60 -6.97 -17.21
N LEU A 260 0.51 -6.76 -17.95
CA LEU A 260 0.12 -7.64 -19.07
C LEU A 260 1.20 -7.66 -20.16
N GLU A 261 1.69 -6.50 -20.59
CA GLU A 261 2.75 -6.44 -21.60
C GLU A 261 4.05 -7.09 -21.11
N TYR A 262 4.38 -6.92 -19.82
CA TYR A 262 5.51 -7.61 -19.21
C TYR A 262 5.33 -9.14 -19.24
N LEU A 263 4.16 -9.66 -18.90
CA LEU A 263 3.88 -11.10 -18.92
C LEU A 263 3.83 -11.67 -20.34
N VAL A 264 3.42 -10.86 -21.32
CA VAL A 264 3.54 -11.20 -22.75
C VAL A 264 5.01 -11.33 -23.16
N GLN A 265 5.85 -10.37 -22.78
CA GLN A 265 7.29 -10.43 -23.05
C GLN A 265 7.96 -11.64 -22.37
N LYS A 266 7.44 -12.08 -21.21
CA LYS A 266 7.90 -13.29 -20.52
C LYS A 266 7.30 -14.59 -21.06
N GLY A 267 6.37 -14.51 -22.02
CA GLY A 267 5.72 -15.68 -22.63
C GLY A 267 4.77 -16.43 -21.70
N ILE A 268 4.30 -15.78 -20.62
CA ILE A 268 3.33 -16.34 -19.67
C ILE A 268 1.90 -16.10 -20.13
N ILE A 269 1.68 -14.92 -20.71
CA ILE A 269 0.44 -14.51 -21.37
C ILE A 269 0.74 -14.39 -22.86
N ASP A 270 -0.24 -14.66 -23.70
CA ASP A 270 -0.19 -14.36 -25.11
C ASP A 270 -1.47 -13.59 -25.51
N PHE A 271 -1.58 -13.16 -26.75
CA PHE A 271 -2.74 -12.40 -27.21
C PHE A 271 -3.23 -12.85 -28.58
N VAL A 272 -4.53 -12.71 -28.80
CA VAL A 272 -5.18 -12.90 -30.09
C VAL A 272 -5.71 -11.56 -30.61
N LYS A 273 -5.81 -11.45 -31.93
CA LYS A 273 -6.37 -10.29 -32.61
C LYS A 273 -7.80 -10.60 -33.05
N TYR A 274 -8.75 -9.78 -32.65
CA TYR A 274 -10.12 -9.80 -33.16
C TYR A 274 -10.32 -8.62 -34.09
N GLU A 275 -10.90 -8.86 -35.25
CA GLU A 275 -11.13 -7.82 -36.26
C GLU A 275 -12.12 -6.76 -35.77
N THR A 276 -11.87 -5.51 -36.15
CA THR A 276 -12.83 -4.40 -35.95
C THR A 276 -13.56 -4.10 -37.26
N GLU A 277 -14.50 -3.16 -37.25
CA GLU A 277 -15.14 -2.69 -38.49
C GLU A 277 -14.16 -1.98 -39.44
N LEU A 278 -13.00 -1.54 -38.93
CA LEU A 278 -11.95 -0.91 -39.72
C LEU A 278 -10.91 -1.95 -40.15
N GLU A 279 -10.72 -2.08 -41.46
CA GLU A 279 -9.74 -2.99 -42.05
C GLU A 279 -8.33 -2.72 -41.51
N GLY A 280 -7.64 -3.79 -41.09
CA GLY A 280 -6.29 -3.70 -40.51
C GLY A 280 -6.23 -3.22 -39.06
N VAL A 281 -7.36 -2.89 -38.43
CA VAL A 281 -7.44 -2.53 -37.02
C VAL A 281 -8.06 -3.70 -36.24
N TYR A 282 -7.42 -4.07 -35.13
CA TYR A 282 -7.79 -5.24 -34.34
C TYR A 282 -7.91 -4.91 -32.86
N PHE A 283 -8.92 -5.47 -32.20
CA PHE A 283 -8.92 -5.59 -30.75
C PHE A 283 -7.88 -6.62 -30.31
N ARG A 284 -7.14 -6.28 -29.26
CA ARG A 284 -6.18 -7.18 -28.61
C ARG A 284 -6.83 -7.81 -27.38
N HIS A 285 -6.89 -9.14 -27.37
CA HIS A 285 -7.39 -9.90 -26.22
C HIS A 285 -6.32 -10.85 -25.71
N TYR A 286 -6.22 -11.01 -24.40
CA TYR A 286 -5.15 -11.69 -23.69
C TYR A 286 -5.62 -13.06 -23.18
N TYR A 287 -4.77 -14.07 -23.26
CA TYR A 287 -5.04 -15.40 -22.71
C TYR A 287 -3.78 -15.98 -22.09
N ILE A 288 -3.96 -16.92 -21.17
CA ILE A 288 -2.84 -17.64 -20.55
C ILE A 288 -2.34 -18.69 -21.54
N LYS A 289 -1.03 -18.73 -21.74
CA LYS A 289 -0.37 -19.67 -22.65
C LYS A 289 -0.25 -21.08 -22.08
#